data_AF-A0A2N8TJT8-F1
#
_entry.id   AF-A0A2N8TJT8-F1
#
_cell.length_a   1.000
_cell.length_b   1.000
_cell.length_c   1.000
_cell.angle_alpha   90.00
_cell.angle_beta   90.00
_cell.angle_gamma   90.00
#
_symmetry.space_group_name_H-M   'P 1'
#
loop_
_entity.id
_entity.type
_entity.pdbx_description
1 polymer ?
#
loop_
_entity_poly.entity_id
_entity_poly.type
_entity_poly.pdbx_seq_one_letter_code
_entity_poly.pdbx_strand_id
1 'polypeptide(L)'
;MSSDSGARTAFAERLALLYKEAGNPPLKRVSEAVVRLQRVDERGRPVRVSAQRISDWRRARNVPAQFPALAAVLQVLIPEARRSRPTPVSPGLYDLGQWQRLWERAVADPVGERPAASAASASGERSVDGAGSAPGGVCPYRGLASYRREDARWFFGRERSTDALVTQLGAAVGTGGLVMLVGASGAGKSSLLNAGLVPALRDG
;
A
#
# COMPACT_ATOMS: atom_id res chain seq x y z
N MET A 1 -21.16 13.45 1.95
CA MET A 1 -20.37 14.19 2.95
C MET A 1 -19.12 13.39 3.27
N SER A 2 -18.03 13.72 2.56
CA SER A 2 -16.61 13.75 2.98
C SER A 2 -15.94 12.60 3.76
N SER A 3 -16.27 11.34 3.53
CA SER A 3 -15.46 10.23 4.11
C SER A 3 -14.10 10.02 3.40
N ASP A 4 -13.96 10.49 2.15
CA ASP A 4 -12.78 10.29 1.25
C ASP A 4 -11.56 11.20 1.53
N SER A 5 -11.61 12.05 2.55
CA SER A 5 -10.44 12.82 3.02
C SER A 5 -9.99 12.37 4.42
N GLY A 6 -10.77 11.47 5.04
CA GLY A 6 -10.63 11.11 6.44
C GLY A 6 -9.38 10.28 6.72
N ALA A 7 -9.02 9.32 5.86
CA ALA A 7 -7.93 8.40 6.14
C ALA A 7 -6.55 9.09 6.04
N ARG A 8 -6.35 9.91 5.00
CA ARG A 8 -5.12 10.72 4.84
C ARG A 8 -4.99 11.78 5.92
N THR A 9 -6.09 12.44 6.27
CA THR A 9 -6.12 13.43 7.35
C THR A 9 -5.82 12.78 8.69
N ALA A 10 -6.45 11.64 9.02
CA ALA A 10 -6.17 10.90 10.25
C ALA A 10 -4.72 10.41 10.33
N PHE A 11 -4.13 9.98 9.21
CA PHE A 11 -2.70 9.66 9.13
C PHE A 11 -1.82 10.88 9.46
N ALA A 12 -2.09 12.02 8.83
CA ALA A 12 -1.34 13.25 9.01
C ALA A 12 -1.45 13.79 10.45
N GLU A 13 -2.66 13.78 11.03
CA GLU A 13 -2.93 14.17 12.41
C GLU A 13 -2.17 13.30 13.40
N ARG A 14 -2.21 11.97 13.20
CA ARG A 14 -1.46 11.05 14.07
C ARG A 14 0.05 11.25 13.95
N LEU A 15 0.55 11.60 12.76
CA LEU A 15 1.97 11.88 12.55
C LEU A 15 2.38 13.20 13.20
N ALA A 16 1.52 14.22 13.12
CA ALA A 16 1.69 15.47 13.83
C ALA A 16 1.69 15.27 15.35
N LEU A 17 0.84 14.39 15.87
CA LEU A 17 0.80 14.01 17.28
C LEU A 17 2.10 13.35 17.74
N LEU A 18 2.63 12.38 16.97
CA LEU A 18 3.91 11.74 17.28
C LEU A 18 5.06 12.77 17.27
N TYR A 19 5.06 13.71 16.32
CA TYR A 19 6.03 14.80 16.29
C TYR A 19 5.96 15.68 17.55
N LYS A 20 4.75 15.99 18.01
CA LYS A 20 4.54 16.77 19.24
C LYS A 20 5.08 16.01 20.45
N GLU A 21 4.83 14.71 20.55
CA GLU A 21 5.38 13.88 21.64
C GLU A 21 6.91 13.75 21.61
N ALA A 22 7.50 13.71 20.40
CA ALA A 22 8.94 13.71 20.22
C ALA A 22 9.60 15.09 20.53
N GLY A 23 8.84 16.09 20.96
CA GLY A 23 9.35 17.44 21.25
C GLY A 23 9.50 18.33 20.02
N ASN A 24 8.77 18.03 18.94
CA ASN A 24 8.82 18.74 17.65
C ASN A 24 10.23 18.91 17.08
N PRO A 25 10.98 17.80 16.85
CA PRO A 25 12.32 17.88 16.30
C PRO A 25 12.32 18.55 14.91
N PRO A 26 13.39 19.30 14.55
CA PRO A 26 13.51 19.90 13.23
C PRO A 26 13.44 18.85 12.11
N LEU A 27 12.68 19.11 11.05
CA LEU A 27 12.51 18.17 9.92
C LEU A 27 13.84 17.77 9.28
N LYS A 28 14.80 18.70 9.19
CA LYS A 28 16.15 18.45 8.68
C LYS A 28 16.90 17.42 9.54
N ARG A 29 16.84 17.55 10.87
CA ARG A 29 17.47 16.60 11.81
C ARG A 29 16.89 15.19 11.64
N VAL A 30 15.57 15.07 11.48
CA VAL A 30 14.90 13.77 11.27
C VAL A 30 15.30 13.16 9.92
N SER A 31 15.34 13.96 8.85
CA SER A 31 15.80 13.52 7.53
C SER A 31 17.24 12.99 7.56
N GLU A 32 18.16 13.70 8.22
CA GLU A 32 19.55 13.26 8.40
C GLU A 32 19.66 11.99 9.26
N ALA A 33 18.84 11.87 10.31
CA ALA A 33 18.78 10.66 11.13
C ALA A 33 18.31 9.43 10.32
N VAL A 34 17.33 9.61 9.43
CA VAL A 34 16.89 8.55 8.51
C VAL A 34 18.02 8.09 7.59
N VAL A 35 18.81 9.02 7.05
CA VAL A 35 19.98 8.68 6.21
C VAL A 35 21.02 7.87 7.01
N ARG A 36 21.25 8.23 8.28
CA ARG A 36 22.17 7.51 9.18
C ARG A 36 21.72 6.09 9.52
N LEU A 37 20.41 5.80 9.48
CA LEU A 37 19.89 4.44 9.74
C LEU A 37 20.23 3.44 8.64
N GLN A 38 20.65 3.89 7.45
CA GLN A 38 21.03 3.06 6.30
C GLN A 38 20.03 1.93 5.98
N ARG A 39 18.73 2.16 6.23
CA ARG A 39 17.68 1.19 5.90
C ARG A 39 17.60 1.01 4.39
N VAL A 40 17.30 -0.21 3.96
CA VAL A 40 17.07 -0.53 2.55
C VAL A 40 15.59 -0.73 2.28
N ASP A 41 15.15 -0.35 1.09
CA ASP A 41 13.81 -0.64 0.58
C ASP A 41 13.72 -2.07 0.05
N GLU A 42 12.54 -2.45 -0.48
CA GLU A 42 12.30 -3.79 -1.06
C GLU A 42 13.18 -4.10 -2.29
N ARG A 43 13.83 -3.08 -2.86
CA ARG A 43 14.74 -3.17 -4.01
C ARG A 43 16.21 -3.12 -3.58
N GLY A 44 16.50 -3.18 -2.27
CA GLY A 44 17.84 -3.10 -1.72
C GLY A 44 18.46 -1.69 -1.80
N ARG A 45 17.68 -0.66 -2.15
CA ARG A 45 18.18 0.71 -2.27
C ARG A 45 18.10 1.44 -0.92
N PRO A 46 19.05 2.33 -0.60
CA PRO A 46 18.98 3.11 0.64
C PRO A 46 17.71 3.97 0.70
N VAL A 47 16.95 3.84 1.78
CA VAL A 47 15.78 4.65 2.09
C VAL A 47 16.23 6.07 2.39
N ARG A 48 15.75 7.03 1.60
CA ARG A 48 15.99 8.47 1.81
C ARG A 48 14.66 9.21 1.85
N VAL A 49 14.50 10.05 2.87
CA VAL A 49 13.30 10.89 3.03
C VAL A 49 13.75 12.33 3.26
N SER A 50 13.36 13.24 2.38
CA SER A 50 13.68 14.67 2.51
C SER A 50 12.78 15.35 3.55
N ALA A 51 13.27 16.44 4.14
CA ALA A 51 12.50 17.26 5.08
C ALA A 51 11.15 17.73 4.48
N GLN A 52 11.14 18.10 3.19
CA GLN A 52 9.92 18.50 2.49
C GLN A 52 8.87 17.38 2.47
N ARG A 53 9.27 16.15 2.12
CA ARG A 53 8.36 15.00 2.11
C ARG A 53 7.74 14.75 3.49
N ILE A 54 8.53 14.85 4.56
CA ILE A 54 8.03 14.68 5.93
C ILE A 54 7.03 15.80 6.28
N SER A 55 7.28 17.03 5.83
CA SER A 55 6.34 18.16 5.97
C SER A 55 5.02 17.87 5.25
N ASP A 56 5.08 17.40 4.01
CA ASP A 56 3.91 17.12 3.19
C ASP A 56 3.04 16.01 3.81
N TRP A 57 3.67 14.98 4.40
CA TRP A 57 2.98 13.91 5.12
C TRP A 57 2.23 14.41 6.35
N ARG A 58 2.83 15.32 7.11
CA ARG A 58 2.19 15.93 8.29
C ARG A 58 1.04 16.87 7.95
N ARG A 59 1.01 17.39 6.72
CA ARG A 59 -0.01 18.34 6.24
C ARG A 59 -1.09 17.67 5.39
N ALA A 60 -1.12 16.34 5.35
CA ALA A 60 -2.01 15.54 4.50
C ALA A 60 -1.90 15.88 3.00
N ARG A 61 -0.82 16.54 2.54
CA ARG A 61 -0.61 16.88 1.13
C ARG A 61 -0.24 15.65 0.30
N ASN A 62 0.46 14.70 0.92
CA ASN A 62 0.83 13.43 0.33
C ASN A 62 0.97 12.38 1.44
N VAL A 63 0.93 11.10 1.08
CA VAL A 63 1.19 9.96 1.97
C VAL A 63 2.46 9.27 1.48
N PRO A 64 3.28 8.66 2.34
CA PRO A 64 4.42 7.86 1.89
C PRO A 64 3.98 6.82 0.84
N ALA A 65 4.67 6.75 -0.30
CA ALA A 65 4.36 5.75 -1.33
C ALA A 65 4.71 4.31 -0.89
N GLN A 66 5.62 4.17 0.07
CA GLN A 66 6.10 2.89 0.58
C GLN A 66 6.28 2.95 2.10
N PHE A 67 5.91 1.87 2.78
CA PHE A 67 6.02 1.79 4.23
C PHE A 67 7.46 1.92 4.77
N PRO A 68 8.53 1.37 4.14
CA PRO A 68 9.90 1.53 4.63
C PRO A 68 10.33 2.99 4.84
N ALA A 69 9.86 3.90 3.97
CA ALA A 69 10.13 5.33 4.11
C ALA A 69 9.47 5.92 5.38
N LEU A 70 8.23 5.53 5.68
CA LEU A 70 7.55 5.90 6.90
C LEU A 70 8.20 5.26 8.13
N ALA A 71 8.47 3.95 8.06
CA ALA A 71 9.06 3.17 9.15
C ALA A 71 10.41 3.75 9.57
N ALA A 72 11.23 4.23 8.63
CA ALA A 72 12.50 4.89 8.96
C ALA A 72 12.29 6.17 9.77
N VAL A 73 11.30 7.00 9.42
CA VAL A 73 10.94 8.20 10.20
C VAL A 73 10.40 7.83 11.58
N LEU A 74 9.54 6.81 11.67
CA LEU A 74 8.99 6.32 12.93
C LEU A 74 10.09 5.77 13.86
N GLN A 75 11.10 5.08 13.32
CA GLN A 75 12.24 4.58 14.10
C GLN A 75 13.10 5.70 14.69
N VAL A 76 13.08 6.90 14.11
CA VAL A 76 13.72 8.09 14.70
C VAL A 76 12.82 8.71 15.77
N LEU A 77 11.54 8.89 15.48
CA LEU A 77 10.62 9.65 16.33
C LEU A 77 10.13 8.86 17.56
N ILE A 78 9.85 7.57 17.44
CA ILE A 78 9.29 6.76 18.53
C ILE A 78 10.26 6.69 19.73
N PRO A 79 11.57 6.43 19.55
CA PRO A 79 12.50 6.47 20.68
C PRO A 79 12.62 7.86 21.32
N GLU A 80 12.59 8.94 20.54
CA GLU A 80 12.59 10.31 21.06
C GLU A 80 11.32 10.59 21.88
N ALA A 81 10.15 10.26 21.34
CA ALA A 81 8.86 10.40 22.03
C ALA A 81 8.80 9.57 23.32
N ARG A 82 9.27 8.31 23.30
CA ARG A 82 9.31 7.44 24.49
C ARG A 82 10.20 8.00 25.61
N ARG A 83 11.29 8.69 25.28
CA ARG A 83 12.16 9.34 26.27
C ARG A 83 11.45 10.49 26.98
N SER A 84 10.68 11.28 26.23
CA SER A 84 9.91 12.39 26.78
C SER A 84 8.65 11.92 27.52
N ARG A 85 7.99 10.88 27.01
CA ARG A 85 6.75 10.34 27.57
C ARG A 85 6.67 8.81 27.35
N PRO A 86 6.92 7.99 28.37
CA PRO A 86 6.93 6.53 28.24
C PRO A 86 5.57 5.92 27.83
N THR A 87 4.47 6.49 28.33
CA THR A 87 3.10 6.08 27.98
C THR A 87 2.51 6.99 26.90
N PRO A 88 2.13 6.45 25.72
CA PRO A 88 1.65 7.26 24.60
C PRO A 88 0.29 7.90 24.92
N VAL A 89 0.06 9.13 24.42
CA VAL A 89 -1.22 9.83 24.56
C VAL A 89 -2.37 9.17 23.78
N SER A 90 -2.04 8.34 22.79
CA SER A 90 -3.04 7.56 22.05
C SER A 90 -2.60 6.10 21.90
N PRO A 91 -3.53 5.12 22.04
CA PRO A 91 -3.22 3.72 21.85
C PRO A 91 -2.58 3.48 20.49
N GLY A 92 -1.41 2.82 20.49
CA GLY A 92 -0.68 2.46 19.28
C GLY A 92 0.10 3.56 18.59
N LEU A 93 0.35 4.69 19.24
CA LEU A 93 1.20 5.75 18.68
C LEU A 93 2.67 5.30 18.54
N TYR A 94 3.10 4.37 19.42
CA TYR A 94 4.44 3.77 19.41
C TYR A 94 4.48 2.36 18.77
N ASP A 95 3.41 1.94 18.10
CA ASP A 95 3.25 0.61 17.53
C ASP A 95 3.35 0.67 16.00
N LEU A 96 4.42 0.07 15.45
CA LEU A 96 4.69 0.01 14.01
C LEU A 96 3.58 -0.72 13.22
N GLY A 97 2.94 -1.74 13.80
CA GLY A 97 1.87 -2.47 13.12
C GLY A 97 0.59 -1.65 12.98
N GLN A 98 0.28 -0.81 13.97
CA GLN A 98 -0.82 0.14 13.88
C GLN A 98 -0.55 1.26 12.87
N TRP A 99 0.70 1.72 12.80
CA TRP A 99 1.15 2.65 11.77
C TRP A 99 1.02 2.08 10.37
N GLN A 100 1.37 0.81 10.17
CA GLN A 100 1.22 0.14 8.88
C GLN A 100 -0.25 0.09 8.44
N ARG A 101 -1.16 -0.32 9.33
CA ARG A 101 -2.60 -0.36 9.02
C ARG A 101 -3.17 1.02 8.70
N LEU A 102 -2.74 2.06 9.42
CA LEU A 102 -3.18 3.43 9.15
C LEU A 102 -2.65 3.94 7.81
N TRP A 103 -1.39 3.63 7.49
CA TRP A 103 -0.77 3.95 6.22
C TRP A 103 -1.47 3.24 5.05
N GLU A 104 -1.73 1.93 5.17
CA GLU A 104 -2.46 1.15 4.16
C GLU A 104 -3.83 1.76 3.86
N ARG A 105 -4.56 2.18 4.90
CA ARG A 105 -5.86 2.88 4.75
C ARG A 105 -5.71 4.24 4.05
N ALA A 106 -4.68 5.01 4.39
CA ALA A 106 -4.44 6.33 3.79
C ALA A 106 -3.98 6.25 2.32
N VAL A 107 -3.26 5.19 1.94
CA VAL A 107 -2.86 4.94 0.55
C VAL A 107 -4.02 4.37 -0.28
N ALA A 108 -4.87 3.54 0.33
CA ALA A 108 -6.06 2.98 -0.30
C ALA A 108 -7.20 3.99 -0.54
N ASP A 109 -7.00 5.25 -0.14
CA ASP A 109 -7.92 6.38 -0.32
C ASP A 109 -7.39 7.31 -1.44
N PRO A 110 -7.80 7.16 -2.72
CA PRO A 110 -7.28 7.95 -3.83
C PRO A 110 -8.28 9.03 -4.25
N VAL A 111 -8.34 10.17 -3.55
CA VAL A 111 -8.92 11.41 -4.13
C VAL A 111 -7.85 12.49 -4.23
N GLY A 112 -7.56 12.90 -5.46
CA GLY A 112 -6.69 14.05 -5.76
C GLY A 112 -5.73 13.85 -6.93
N GLU A 113 -6.28 13.61 -8.13
CA GLU A 113 -5.83 14.14 -9.44
C GLU A 113 -6.42 13.29 -10.59
N ARG A 114 -7.54 13.75 -11.15
CA ARG A 114 -7.88 13.54 -12.56
C ARG A 114 -8.39 14.87 -13.13
N PRO A 115 -7.70 15.49 -14.10
CA PRO A 115 -8.34 16.41 -15.02
C PRO A 115 -9.38 15.64 -15.83
N ALA A 116 -10.55 16.25 -16.00
CA ALA A 116 -11.71 15.67 -16.63
C ALA A 116 -11.46 15.25 -18.09
N ALA A 117 -11.93 14.04 -18.44
CA ALA A 117 -12.48 13.77 -19.76
C ALA A 117 -13.56 12.67 -19.65
N SER A 118 -14.82 13.11 -19.83
CA SER A 118 -16.02 12.41 -20.33
C SER A 118 -16.54 11.20 -19.53
N ALA A 119 -17.61 11.35 -18.73
CA ALA A 119 -19.05 11.27 -19.10
C ALA A 119 -19.51 9.83 -19.43
N ALA A 120 -20.60 9.25 -18.93
CA ALA A 120 -21.74 9.60 -18.08
C ALA A 120 -22.28 8.24 -17.51
N SER A 121 -23.14 8.10 -16.50
CA SER A 121 -24.27 8.90 -16.05
C SER A 121 -24.63 8.56 -14.59
N ALA A 122 -25.09 9.60 -13.88
CA ALA A 122 -26.18 9.70 -12.89
C ALA A 122 -26.68 8.46 -12.11
N SER A 123 -27.13 8.51 -10.86
CA SER A 123 -27.24 9.51 -9.79
C SER A 123 -27.97 8.81 -8.63
N GLY A 124 -27.55 9.05 -7.38
CA GLY A 124 -28.39 8.99 -6.17
C GLY A 124 -28.90 7.61 -5.70
N GLU A 125 -29.09 7.27 -4.42
CA GLU A 125 -28.98 7.94 -3.13
C GLU A 125 -28.78 6.86 -2.03
N ARG A 126 -28.17 7.30 -0.94
CA ARG A 126 -28.05 6.75 0.43
C ARG A 126 -28.90 5.52 0.83
N SER A 127 -28.22 4.56 1.46
CA SER A 127 -28.38 4.15 2.89
C SER A 127 -28.16 2.64 3.06
N VAL A 128 -27.51 2.32 4.17
CA VAL A 128 -27.20 0.98 4.68
C VAL A 128 -28.51 0.24 4.98
N ASP A 129 -28.61 -1.04 4.64
CA ASP A 129 -28.99 -2.14 5.56
C ASP A 129 -29.32 -3.44 4.82
N GLY A 130 -28.79 -4.55 5.33
CA GLY A 130 -29.36 -5.88 5.12
C GLY A 130 -29.05 -6.58 3.80
N ALA A 131 -28.82 -7.89 3.91
CA ALA A 131 -28.55 -8.80 2.81
C ALA A 131 -29.65 -8.82 1.73
N GLY A 132 -29.25 -8.89 0.46
CA GLY A 132 -30.16 -9.14 -0.66
C GLY A 132 -29.45 -9.05 -2.03
N SER A 133 -29.56 -10.13 -2.81
CA SER A 133 -28.98 -10.32 -4.16
C SER A 133 -29.85 -9.69 -5.26
N ALA A 134 -29.24 -9.01 -6.26
CA ALA A 134 -29.42 -9.15 -7.72
C ALA A 134 -28.83 -7.90 -8.48
N PRO A 135 -28.70 -7.89 -9.82
CA PRO A 135 -27.49 -8.29 -10.56
C PRO A 135 -26.81 -7.13 -11.33
N GLY A 136 -25.59 -7.37 -11.80
CA GLY A 136 -25.07 -6.67 -12.99
C GLY A 136 -24.07 -5.55 -12.75
N GLY A 137 -23.00 -5.84 -12.02
CA GLY A 137 -21.82 -4.98 -12.00
C GLY A 137 -20.73 -5.59 -11.15
N VAL A 138 -20.13 -6.70 -11.62
CA VAL A 138 -18.97 -7.23 -10.90
C VAL A 138 -17.87 -6.19 -11.02
N CYS A 139 -17.51 -5.57 -9.91
CA CYS A 139 -16.41 -4.63 -9.86
C CYS A 139 -15.13 -5.36 -10.35
N PRO A 140 -14.54 -4.96 -11.48
CA PRO A 140 -13.43 -5.70 -12.10
C PRO A 140 -12.13 -5.58 -11.29
N TYR A 141 -12.05 -4.63 -10.35
CA TYR A 141 -10.88 -4.36 -9.54
C TYR A 141 -11.09 -4.86 -8.10
N ARG A 142 -10.35 -5.90 -7.73
CA ARG A 142 -10.52 -6.61 -6.44
C ARG A 142 -9.70 -6.01 -5.28
N GLY A 143 -9.11 -4.83 -5.48
CA GLY A 143 -8.24 -4.20 -4.49
C GLY A 143 -7.02 -5.06 -4.17
N LEU A 144 -6.79 -5.34 -2.88
CA LEU A 144 -5.69 -6.18 -2.41
C LEU A 144 -6.00 -7.69 -2.46
N ALA A 145 -7.25 -8.08 -2.73
CA ALA A 145 -7.58 -9.48 -2.87
C ALA A 145 -6.97 -10.04 -4.16
N SER A 146 -6.40 -11.25 -4.07
CA SER A 146 -5.84 -11.90 -5.25
C SER A 146 -6.94 -12.24 -6.25
N TYR A 147 -6.70 -11.93 -7.54
CA TYR A 147 -7.55 -12.40 -8.63
C TYR A 147 -7.57 -13.93 -8.62
N ARG A 148 -8.76 -14.50 -8.77
CA ARG A 148 -8.97 -15.94 -8.85
C ARG A 148 -9.14 -16.34 -10.31
N ARG A 149 -9.22 -17.64 -10.58
CA ARG A 149 -9.42 -18.17 -11.93
C ARG A 149 -10.66 -17.56 -12.59
N GLU A 150 -11.75 -17.44 -11.85
CA GLU A 150 -13.01 -16.86 -12.34
C GLU A 150 -12.90 -15.38 -12.75
N ASP A 151 -11.83 -14.69 -12.33
CA ASP A 151 -11.57 -13.29 -12.63
C ASP A 151 -10.59 -13.08 -13.80
N ALA A 152 -10.15 -14.14 -14.49
CA ALA A 152 -9.11 -14.07 -15.53
C ALA A 152 -9.43 -13.04 -16.63
N ARG A 153 -10.72 -12.88 -16.97
CA ARG A 153 -11.20 -11.86 -17.93
C ARG A 153 -10.88 -10.40 -17.55
N TRP A 154 -10.55 -10.15 -16.29
CA TRP A 154 -10.18 -8.83 -15.75
C TRP A 154 -8.71 -8.76 -15.33
N PHE A 155 -7.92 -9.81 -15.61
CA PHE A 155 -6.50 -9.86 -15.32
C PHE A 155 -5.69 -9.55 -16.60
N PHE A 156 -5.19 -8.32 -16.72
CA PHE A 156 -4.47 -7.82 -17.90
C PHE A 156 -3.18 -7.07 -17.54
N GLY A 157 -2.29 -6.90 -18.51
CA GLY A 157 -1.01 -6.18 -18.40
C GLY A 157 0.14 -7.00 -17.79
N ARG A 158 -0.06 -8.31 -17.61
CA ARG A 158 0.94 -9.25 -17.07
C ARG A 158 1.18 -10.47 -17.97
N GLU A 159 0.78 -10.39 -19.23
CA GLU A 159 0.87 -11.44 -20.24
C GLU A 159 2.30 -11.94 -20.36
N ARG A 160 3.28 -11.03 -20.51
CA ARG A 160 4.71 -11.40 -20.57
C ARG A 160 5.21 -12.16 -19.34
N SER A 161 4.68 -11.84 -18.15
CA SER A 161 5.06 -12.54 -16.91
C SER A 161 4.43 -13.93 -16.83
N THR A 162 3.18 -14.07 -17.31
CA THR A 162 2.50 -15.35 -17.43
C THR A 162 3.22 -16.25 -18.43
N ASP A 163 3.54 -15.76 -19.62
CA ASP A 163 4.21 -16.52 -20.68
C ASP A 163 5.61 -17.01 -20.27
N ALA A 164 6.37 -16.14 -19.60
CA ALA A 164 7.67 -16.50 -19.05
C ALA A 164 7.56 -17.65 -18.03
N LEU A 165 6.53 -17.61 -17.17
CA LEU A 165 6.31 -18.63 -16.16
C LEU A 165 5.84 -19.96 -16.77
N VAL A 166 4.98 -19.92 -17.80
CA VAL A 166 4.57 -21.11 -18.58
C VAL A 166 5.79 -21.75 -19.26
N THR A 167 6.62 -20.94 -19.91
CA THR A 167 7.83 -21.41 -20.60
C THR A 167 8.80 -22.09 -19.63
N GLN A 168 9.06 -21.46 -18.49
CA GLN A 168 9.93 -22.03 -17.45
C GLN A 168 9.36 -23.32 -16.87
N LEU A 169 8.05 -23.39 -16.64
CA LEU A 169 7.40 -24.59 -16.13
C LEU A 169 7.48 -25.74 -17.14
N GLY A 170 7.22 -25.49 -18.43
CA GLY A 170 7.34 -26.51 -19.48
C GLY A 170 8.75 -27.10 -19.57
N ALA A 171 9.79 -26.26 -19.50
CA ALA A 171 11.18 -26.72 -19.45
C ALA A 171 11.50 -27.54 -18.19
N ALA A 172 10.88 -27.19 -17.05
CA ALA A 172 11.06 -27.91 -15.79
C ALA A 172 10.34 -29.28 -15.78
N VAL A 173 9.19 -29.43 -16.45
CA VAL A 173 8.47 -30.73 -16.52
C VAL A 173 9.34 -31.81 -17.15
N GLY A 174 10.07 -31.50 -18.22
CA GLY A 174 10.95 -32.47 -18.89
C GLY A 174 12.16 -32.91 -18.06
N THR A 175 12.53 -32.14 -17.03
CA THR A 175 13.73 -32.36 -16.21
C THR A 175 13.42 -32.67 -14.74
N GLY A 176 12.15 -32.60 -14.32
CA GLY A 176 11.74 -32.72 -12.91
C GLY A 176 12.12 -31.52 -12.04
N GLY A 177 12.39 -30.36 -12.65
CA GLY A 177 12.87 -29.16 -11.97
C GLY A 177 11.80 -28.41 -11.17
N LEU A 178 12.24 -27.61 -10.19
CA LEU A 178 11.38 -26.71 -9.41
C LEU A 178 11.49 -25.27 -9.93
N VAL A 179 10.34 -24.60 -10.12
CA VAL A 179 10.27 -23.19 -10.52
C VAL A 179 9.78 -22.36 -9.33
N MET A 180 10.57 -21.37 -8.92
CA MET A 180 10.25 -20.50 -7.78
C MET A 180 9.86 -19.09 -8.25
N LEU A 181 8.64 -18.65 -7.91
CA LEU A 181 8.17 -17.30 -8.18
C LEU A 181 8.42 -16.39 -6.96
N VAL A 182 9.35 -15.44 -7.10
CA VAL A 182 9.74 -14.50 -6.03
C VAL A 182 9.33 -13.08 -6.38
N GLY A 183 8.95 -12.30 -5.36
CA GLY A 183 8.60 -10.89 -5.53
C GLY A 183 8.03 -10.29 -4.24
N ALA A 184 7.99 -8.96 -4.16
CA ALA A 184 7.47 -8.22 -2.99
C ALA A 184 6.04 -8.66 -2.60
N SER A 185 5.70 -8.49 -1.32
CA SER A 185 4.32 -8.71 -0.87
C SER A 185 3.37 -7.77 -1.62
N GLY A 186 2.18 -8.25 -2.01
CA GLY A 186 1.24 -7.44 -2.79
C GLY A 186 1.62 -7.21 -4.27
N ALA A 187 2.76 -7.70 -4.76
CA ALA A 187 3.12 -7.63 -6.19
C ALA A 187 2.20 -8.44 -7.13
N GLY A 188 1.17 -9.08 -6.57
CA GLY A 188 0.19 -9.87 -7.33
C GLY A 188 0.65 -11.29 -7.64
N LYS A 189 1.63 -11.86 -6.91
CA LYS A 189 2.10 -13.24 -7.14
C LYS A 189 0.96 -14.27 -7.14
N SER A 190 0.10 -14.23 -6.10
CA SER A 190 -1.06 -15.11 -6.02
C SER A 190 -2.08 -14.85 -7.14
N SER A 191 -2.24 -13.60 -7.57
CA SER A 191 -3.08 -13.25 -8.74
C SER A 191 -2.49 -13.78 -10.05
N LEU A 192 -1.17 -13.66 -10.24
CA LEU A 192 -0.46 -14.16 -11.41
C LEU A 192 -0.54 -15.68 -11.50
N LEU A 193 -0.43 -16.37 -10.37
CA LEU A 193 -0.64 -17.82 -10.33
C LEU A 193 -2.10 -18.19 -10.65
N ASN A 194 -3.08 -17.61 -9.95
CA ASN A 194 -4.47 -18.06 -10.01
C ASN A 194 -5.25 -17.57 -11.23
N ALA A 195 -4.98 -16.36 -11.72
CA ALA A 195 -5.71 -15.72 -12.83
C ALA A 195 -4.87 -15.58 -14.11
N GLY A 196 -3.56 -15.78 -14.05
CA GLY A 196 -2.67 -15.82 -15.21
C GLY A 196 -2.26 -17.26 -15.58
N LEU A 197 -1.40 -17.86 -14.76
CA LEU A 197 -0.78 -19.16 -15.03
C LEU A 197 -1.80 -20.30 -15.10
N VAL A 198 -2.68 -20.39 -14.09
CA VAL A 198 -3.63 -21.51 -13.95
C VAL A 198 -4.69 -21.54 -15.07
N PRO A 199 -5.18 -20.40 -15.60
CA PRO A 199 -5.93 -20.36 -16.85
C PRO A 199 -5.09 -20.69 -18.08
N ALA A 200 -3.89 -20.11 -18.23
CA ALA A 200 -3.03 -20.31 -19.39
C ALA A 200 -2.62 -21.79 -19.61
N LEU A 201 -2.44 -22.56 -18.53
CA LEU A 201 -2.16 -24.00 -18.57
C LEU A 201 -3.37 -24.88 -18.91
N ARG A 202 -4.59 -24.33 -18.93
CA ARG A 202 -5.81 -25.04 -19.32
C ARG A 202 -6.25 -24.75 -20.75
N ASP A 203 -5.95 -23.55 -21.21
CA ASP A 203 -6.32 -23.07 -22.54
C ASP A 203 -5.26 -23.41 -23.61
N GLY A 204 -4.07 -23.88 -23.19
CA GLY A 204 -3.01 -24.42 -24.05
C GLY A 204 -2.76 -25.90 -23.80
#